data_AF-A0A5R9ANS1-F1
#
_entry.id   AF-A0A5R9ANS1-F1
#
_cell.length_a   1.000
_cell.length_b   1.000
_cell.length_c   1.000
_cell.angle_alpha   90.00
_cell.angle_beta   90.00
_cell.angle_gamma   90.00
#
_symmetry.space_group_name_H-M   'P 1'
#
loop_
_entity.id
_entity.type
_entity.pdbx_description
1 polymer ?
#
loop_
_entity_poly.entity_id
_entity_poly.type
_entity_poly.pdbx_seq_one_letter_code
_entity_poly.pdbx_strand_id
1 'polypeptide(L)'
;MKPTESSKPYISELDLKTDLADFTTKMTKKDTIKIIANLTMEYWVRQDELELTKINDRIRLKTTIREDTTFELKFEMRTNDLPRITFQNKTFGFEKHFADQVERTKGGDKYQWIYKIINQKDTLTFHTTDLGDKGLELQNYFKFMLGLYPDEKEFKPLEVIEKTE
;
A
#
# COMPACT_ATOMS: atom_id res chain seq x y z
N MET A 1 -22.00 -8.31 43.27
CA MET A 1 -21.38 -7.85 42.00
C MET A 1 -21.18 -9.07 41.11
N LYS A 2 -21.87 -9.15 39.96
CA LYS A 2 -21.56 -10.16 38.94
C LYS A 2 -20.26 -9.76 38.24
N PRO A 3 -19.34 -10.68 37.92
CA PRO A 3 -18.16 -10.35 37.15
C PRO A 3 -18.60 -9.90 35.75
N THR A 4 -18.17 -8.71 35.34
CA THR A 4 -18.23 -8.24 33.96
C THR A 4 -17.54 -9.26 33.06
N GLU A 5 -18.26 -9.75 32.04
CA GLU A 5 -17.70 -10.55 30.95
C GLU A 5 -16.36 -9.93 30.50
N SER A 6 -15.30 -10.73 30.53
CA SER A 6 -14.02 -10.31 29.99
C SER A 6 -14.24 -9.96 28.52
N SER A 7 -14.01 -8.70 28.16
CA SER A 7 -14.10 -8.26 26.77
C SER A 7 -13.01 -8.97 25.98
N LYS A 8 -13.36 -10.09 25.33
CA LYS A 8 -12.45 -10.78 24.43
C LYS A 8 -11.89 -9.76 23.42
N PRO A 9 -10.56 -9.75 23.16
CA PRO A 9 -9.99 -8.85 22.17
C PRO A 9 -10.69 -9.10 20.82
N TYR A 10 -11.04 -8.01 20.13
CA TYR A 10 -11.63 -8.11 18.80
C TYR A 10 -10.59 -8.70 17.85
N ILE A 11 -11.01 -9.68 17.06
CA ILE A 11 -10.20 -10.28 15.99
C ILE A 11 -11.03 -10.12 14.72
N SER A 12 -10.44 -9.46 13.72
CA SER A 12 -10.98 -9.34 12.37
C SER A 12 -11.38 -10.70 11.79
N GLU A 13 -12.60 -10.79 11.24
CA GLU A 13 -13.03 -11.97 10.47
C GLU A 13 -12.43 -11.99 9.06
N LEU A 14 -12.02 -10.82 8.54
CA LEU A 14 -11.42 -10.66 7.23
C LEU A 14 -10.16 -11.52 7.09
N ASP A 15 -10.12 -12.35 6.05
CA ASP A 15 -8.99 -13.22 5.71
C ASP A 15 -8.36 -12.73 4.41
N LEU A 16 -7.20 -12.07 4.48
CA LEU A 16 -6.63 -11.45 3.29
C LEU A 16 -6.31 -12.49 2.20
N LYS A 17 -6.02 -13.75 2.55
CA LYS A 17 -5.73 -14.80 1.55
C LYS A 17 -6.93 -15.10 0.66
N THR A 18 -8.15 -15.06 1.19
CA THR A 18 -9.37 -15.35 0.43
C THR A 18 -10.12 -14.09 0.01
N ASP A 19 -9.93 -12.99 0.73
CA ASP A 19 -10.70 -11.75 0.58
C ASP A 19 -9.91 -10.64 -0.13
N LEU A 20 -8.68 -10.90 -0.61
CA LEU A 20 -7.84 -9.87 -1.23
C LEU A 20 -8.55 -9.09 -2.36
N ALA A 21 -9.39 -9.74 -3.15
CA ALA A 21 -10.04 -9.12 -4.30
C ALA A 21 -11.18 -8.16 -3.93
N ASP A 22 -11.68 -8.19 -2.69
CA ASP A 22 -12.87 -7.44 -2.27
C ASP A 22 -12.83 -6.99 -0.80
N PHE A 23 -11.66 -6.97 -0.17
CA PHE A 23 -11.54 -6.78 1.27
C PHE A 23 -12.16 -5.49 1.77
N THR A 24 -12.16 -4.40 0.99
CA THR A 24 -12.74 -3.13 1.44
C THR A 24 -14.26 -3.22 1.61
N THR A 25 -14.92 -4.16 0.94
CA THR A 25 -16.36 -4.41 1.12
C THR A 25 -16.65 -5.21 2.37
N LYS A 26 -15.81 -6.22 2.66
CA LYS A 26 -15.90 -7.12 3.82
C LYS A 26 -15.42 -6.51 5.14
N MET A 27 -14.58 -5.47 5.07
CA MET A 27 -14.15 -4.69 6.24
C MET A 27 -15.32 -4.11 7.03
N THR A 28 -15.24 -4.24 8.35
CA THR A 28 -16.06 -3.57 9.35
C THR A 28 -15.40 -2.28 9.84
N LYS A 29 -16.13 -1.49 10.64
CA LYS A 29 -15.60 -0.26 11.27
C LYS A 29 -14.48 -0.51 12.29
N LYS A 30 -14.31 -1.73 12.76
CA LYS A 30 -13.26 -2.13 13.72
C LYS A 30 -12.00 -2.64 13.01
N ASP A 31 -12.10 -2.91 11.72
CA ASP A 31 -10.97 -3.38 10.92
C ASP A 31 -10.08 -2.23 10.49
N THR A 32 -8.78 -2.53 10.46
CA THR A 32 -7.75 -1.66 9.89
C THR A 32 -6.89 -2.51 8.98
N ILE A 33 -6.72 -2.05 7.74
CA ILE A 33 -5.79 -2.64 6.80
C ILE A 33 -4.61 -1.70 6.66
N LYS A 34 -3.41 -2.23 6.85
CA LYS A 34 -2.17 -1.51 6.56
C LYS A 34 -1.50 -2.13 5.34
N ILE A 35 -1.20 -1.30 4.36
CA ILE A 35 -0.43 -1.68 3.18
C ILE A 35 0.90 -0.94 3.24
N ILE A 36 2.00 -1.66 3.07
CA ILE A 36 3.34 -1.10 2.97
C ILE A 36 3.86 -1.40 1.57
N ALA A 37 4.15 -0.35 0.80
CA ALA A 37 4.81 -0.45 -0.50
C ALA A 37 6.31 -0.18 -0.33
N ASN A 38 7.17 -1.11 -0.76
CA ASN A 38 8.61 -0.98 -0.73
C ASN A 38 9.16 -0.57 -2.09
N LEU A 39 9.36 0.73 -2.26
CA LEU A 39 9.75 1.34 -3.51
C LEU A 39 11.27 1.50 -3.63
N THR A 40 12.02 0.97 -2.67
CA THR A 40 13.48 1.11 -2.61
C THR A 40 14.17 0.56 -3.84
N MET A 41 14.99 1.37 -4.50
CA MET A 41 15.92 1.04 -5.57
C MET A 41 17.36 1.38 -5.12
N GLU A 42 18.37 1.01 -5.91
CA GLU A 42 19.79 1.01 -5.50
C GLU A 42 20.28 2.33 -4.85
N TYR A 43 19.85 3.49 -5.36
CA TYR A 43 20.23 4.81 -4.83
C TYR A 43 19.04 5.63 -4.32
N TRP A 44 17.92 4.97 -4.01
CA TRP A 44 16.70 5.64 -3.58
C TRP A 44 15.89 4.75 -2.65
N VAL A 45 15.76 5.13 -1.38
CA VAL A 45 14.99 4.36 -0.40
C VAL A 45 13.65 5.05 -0.22
N ARG A 46 12.55 4.32 -0.46
CA ARG A 46 11.21 4.82 -0.17
C ARG A 46 10.28 3.70 0.26
N GLN A 47 9.48 4.00 1.27
CA GLN A 47 8.39 3.17 1.74
C GLN A 47 7.14 4.02 1.97
N ASP A 48 6.05 3.59 1.36
CA ASP A 48 4.77 4.25 1.50
C ASP A 48 3.86 3.35 2.35
N GLU A 49 3.29 3.93 3.40
CA GLU A 49 2.32 3.27 4.28
C GLU A 49 0.91 3.79 3.98
N LEU A 50 0.01 2.89 3.61
CA LEU A 50 -1.41 3.15 3.39
C LEU A 50 -2.20 2.50 4.52
N GLU A 51 -2.91 3.29 5.32
CA GLU A 51 -3.79 2.80 6.38
C GLU A 51 -5.23 3.05 5.99
N LEU A 52 -6.00 1.96 5.85
CA LEU A 52 -7.40 1.97 5.46
C LEU A 52 -8.27 1.64 6.67
N THR A 53 -9.30 2.46 6.84
CA THR A 53 -10.37 2.23 7.82
C THR A 53 -11.74 2.40 7.16
N LYS A 54 -12.75 1.69 7.68
CA LYS A 54 -14.12 1.75 7.15
C LYS A 54 -14.93 2.83 7.86
N ILE A 55 -15.59 3.69 7.09
CA ILE A 55 -16.55 4.69 7.61
C ILE A 55 -17.84 4.56 6.82
N ASN A 56 -18.80 3.87 7.43
CA ASN A 56 -20.05 3.47 6.79
C ASN A 56 -19.75 2.64 5.52
N ASP A 57 -20.16 3.11 4.36
CA ASP A 57 -19.96 2.52 3.04
C ASP A 57 -18.70 3.05 2.33
N ARG A 58 -17.89 3.90 3.00
CA ARG A 58 -16.70 4.53 2.45
C ARG A 58 -15.43 4.02 3.12
N ILE A 59 -14.31 4.20 2.43
CA ILE A 59 -12.97 3.94 2.93
C ILE A 59 -12.30 5.28 3.22
N ARG A 60 -11.76 5.42 4.43
CA ARG A 60 -10.85 6.49 4.79
C ARG A 60 -9.43 5.97 4.65
N LEU A 61 -8.63 6.67 3.86
CA LEU A 61 -7.23 6.37 3.64
C LEU A 61 -6.35 7.44 4.29
N LYS A 62 -5.37 6.98 5.08
CA LYS A 62 -4.23 7.78 5.51
C LYS A 62 -3.00 7.25 4.77
N THR A 63 -2.20 8.15 4.21
CA THR A 63 -0.95 7.80 3.52
C THR A 63 0.21 8.51 4.17
N THR A 64 1.27 7.76 4.48
CA THR A 64 2.54 8.28 5.01
C THR A 64 3.66 7.81 4.10
N ILE A 65 4.39 8.75 3.51
CA ILE A 65 5.59 8.50 2.71
C ILE A 65 6.80 8.59 3.63
N ARG A 66 7.70 7.61 3.54
CA ARG A 66 9.00 7.63 4.20
C ARG A 66 10.08 7.44 3.16
N GLU A 67 10.98 8.38 3.01
CA GLU A 67 12.01 8.31 1.98
C GLU A 67 13.38 8.82 2.45
N ASP A 68 14.44 8.22 1.94
CA ASP A 68 15.79 8.78 1.96
C ASP A 68 16.14 9.17 0.52
N THR A 69 16.34 10.48 0.33
CA THR A 69 16.73 11.08 -0.96
C THR A 69 18.21 11.44 -0.99
N THR A 70 18.97 11.11 0.07
CA THR A 70 20.41 11.36 0.09
C THR A 70 21.12 10.31 -0.76
N PHE A 71 21.92 10.76 -1.74
CA PHE A 71 22.75 9.88 -2.57
C PHE A 71 23.77 9.09 -1.72
N GLU A 72 24.11 9.61 -0.54
CA GLU A 72 25.04 9.00 0.41
C GLU A 72 24.40 7.94 1.31
N LEU A 73 23.09 7.65 1.16
CA LEU A 73 22.32 6.70 1.99
C LEU A 73 22.59 6.90 3.49
N LYS A 74 22.53 8.15 3.95
CA LYS A 74 22.76 8.48 5.37
C LYS A 74 21.64 7.98 6.29
N PHE A 75 20.58 7.39 5.73
CA PHE A 75 19.37 6.92 6.42
C PHE A 75 18.61 8.06 7.12
N GLU A 76 18.73 9.27 6.60
CA GLU A 76 18.00 10.45 7.07
C GLU A 76 16.58 10.46 6.48
N MET A 77 15.77 9.50 6.91
CA MET A 77 14.42 9.27 6.40
C MET A 77 13.52 10.49 6.65
N ARG A 78 13.12 11.19 5.58
CA ARG A 78 12.03 12.17 5.61
C ARG A 78 10.71 11.43 5.76
N THR A 79 9.81 11.95 6.59
CA THR A 79 8.43 11.47 6.69
C THR A 79 7.48 12.57 6.22
N ASN A 80 6.58 12.23 5.30
CA ASN A 80 5.55 13.13 4.78
C ASN A 80 4.18 12.47 4.90
N ASP A 81 3.25 13.10 5.63
CA ASP A 81 1.86 12.64 5.73
C ASP A 81 1.02 13.37 4.66
N LEU A 82 0.38 12.60 3.78
CA LEU A 82 -0.50 13.16 2.77
C LEU A 82 -1.87 13.56 3.36
N PRO A 83 -2.62 14.47 2.70
CA PRO A 83 -3.99 14.76 3.07
C PRO A 83 -4.84 13.47 3.12
N ARG A 84 -5.62 13.29 4.18
CA ARG A 84 -6.52 12.12 4.26
C ARG A 84 -7.59 12.20 3.19
N ILE A 85 -7.83 11.10 2.48
CA ILE A 85 -8.91 11.01 1.49
C ILE A 85 -10.00 10.03 1.94
N THR A 86 -11.20 10.22 1.42
CA THR A 86 -12.33 9.30 1.66
C THR A 86 -13.04 8.97 0.36
N PHE A 87 -13.03 7.71 -0.06
CA PHE A 87 -13.56 7.29 -1.36
C PHE A 87 -14.52 6.10 -1.22
N GLN A 88 -15.33 5.89 -2.25
CA GLN A 88 -16.15 4.68 -2.42
C GLN A 88 -15.49 3.79 -3.47
N ASN A 89 -15.20 2.55 -3.10
CA ASN A 89 -14.50 1.62 -3.98
C ASN A 89 -15.48 0.75 -4.78
N LYS A 90 -16.28 1.38 -5.65
CA LYS A 90 -17.42 0.72 -6.31
C LYS A 90 -17.05 -0.33 -7.36
N THR A 91 -15.85 -0.22 -7.94
CA THR A 91 -15.39 -1.09 -9.03
C THR A 91 -14.26 -2.04 -8.61
N PHE A 92 -13.95 -2.12 -7.31
CA PHE A 92 -12.82 -2.90 -6.78
C PHE A 92 -11.47 -2.52 -7.40
N GLY A 93 -11.36 -1.30 -7.94
CA GLY A 93 -10.12 -0.82 -8.56
C GLY A 93 -8.97 -0.73 -7.57
N PHE A 94 -9.29 -0.52 -6.28
CA PHE A 94 -8.28 -0.50 -5.22
C PHE A 94 -7.68 -1.89 -4.99
N GLU A 95 -8.50 -2.91 -4.77
CA GLU A 95 -8.02 -4.28 -4.54
C GLU A 95 -7.37 -4.87 -5.78
N LYS A 96 -7.91 -4.55 -6.97
CA LYS A 96 -7.39 -5.07 -8.24
C LYS A 96 -5.90 -4.83 -8.39
N HIS A 97 -5.41 -3.64 -8.02
CA HIS A 97 -3.98 -3.30 -8.04
C HIS A 97 -3.12 -4.34 -7.31
N PHE A 98 -3.60 -4.85 -6.18
CA PHE A 98 -2.89 -5.84 -5.36
C PHE A 98 -3.22 -7.29 -5.74
N ALA A 99 -4.46 -7.58 -6.16
CA ALA A 99 -4.88 -8.90 -6.58
C ALA A 99 -4.12 -9.37 -7.83
N ASP A 100 -3.85 -8.45 -8.76
CA ASP A 100 -3.05 -8.72 -9.97
C ASP A 100 -1.60 -9.15 -9.64
N GLN A 101 -1.13 -8.91 -8.40
CA GLN A 101 0.21 -9.29 -7.92
C GLN A 101 0.28 -10.73 -7.38
N VAL A 102 -0.85 -11.38 -7.15
CA VAL A 102 -0.92 -12.73 -6.57
C VAL A 102 -0.18 -13.74 -7.44
N GLU A 103 -0.38 -13.68 -8.76
CA GLU A 103 0.26 -14.61 -9.70
C GLU A 103 1.79 -14.42 -9.77
N ARG A 104 2.27 -13.18 -9.59
CA ARG A 104 3.72 -12.88 -9.56
C ARG A 104 4.44 -13.59 -8.41
N THR A 105 3.74 -13.83 -7.30
CA THR A 105 4.33 -14.41 -6.09
C THR A 105 4.25 -15.95 -6.07
N LYS A 106 3.56 -16.58 -7.03
CA LYS A 106 3.23 -18.02 -6.98
C LYS A 106 4.24 -18.96 -7.65
N GLY A 107 5.20 -18.48 -8.45
CA GLY A 107 5.91 -19.39 -9.37
C GLY A 107 7.35 -19.07 -9.78
N GLY A 108 8.10 -18.24 -9.04
CA GLY A 108 9.46 -17.88 -9.43
C GLY A 108 10.42 -17.63 -8.27
N ASP A 109 11.67 -17.35 -8.61
CA ASP A 109 12.67 -16.85 -7.69
C ASP A 109 12.20 -15.52 -7.09
N LYS A 110 12.27 -15.41 -5.76
CA LYS A 110 11.86 -14.19 -5.05
C LYS A 110 13.06 -13.25 -5.01
N TYR A 111 12.95 -12.09 -5.66
CA TYR A 111 13.98 -11.07 -5.59
C TYR A 111 13.81 -10.18 -4.36
N GLN A 112 12.85 -9.26 -4.38
CA GLN A 112 12.58 -8.33 -3.29
C GLN A 112 11.08 -8.23 -3.03
N TRP A 113 10.67 -8.05 -1.77
CA TRP A 113 9.27 -7.80 -1.47
C TRP A 113 8.88 -6.39 -1.91
N ILE A 114 7.68 -6.26 -2.47
CA ILE A 114 7.13 -4.99 -2.97
C ILE A 114 5.93 -4.53 -2.15
N TYR A 115 5.07 -5.44 -1.71
CA TYR A 115 3.92 -5.10 -0.87
C TYR A 115 3.83 -6.00 0.36
N LYS A 116 3.42 -5.41 1.47
CA LYS A 116 2.85 -6.12 2.61
C LYS A 116 1.45 -5.60 2.86
N ILE A 117 0.46 -6.47 2.88
CA ILE A 117 -0.94 -6.15 3.25
C ILE A 117 -1.21 -6.85 4.56
N ILE A 118 -1.56 -6.08 5.58
CA ILE A 118 -1.59 -6.51 6.97
C ILE A 118 -2.95 -6.16 7.55
N ASN A 119 -3.58 -7.11 8.25
CA ASN A 119 -4.70 -6.86 9.14
C ASN A 119 -4.43 -7.48 10.52
N GLN A 120 -5.45 -7.56 11.38
CA GLN A 120 -5.29 -8.15 12.72
C GLN A 120 -5.12 -9.68 12.72
N LYS A 121 -5.52 -10.36 11.65
CA LYS A 121 -5.57 -11.81 11.52
C LYS A 121 -4.37 -12.37 10.75
N ASP A 122 -4.00 -11.75 9.64
CA ASP A 122 -2.96 -12.25 8.74
C ASP A 122 -2.18 -11.14 8.01
N THR A 123 -1.15 -11.58 7.27
CA THR A 123 -0.30 -10.73 6.44
C THR A 123 -0.02 -11.43 5.12
N LEU A 124 -0.23 -10.70 4.01
CA LEU A 124 0.22 -11.10 2.68
C LEU A 124 1.48 -10.33 2.33
N THR A 125 2.47 -11.02 1.75
CA THR A 125 3.69 -10.40 1.25
C THR A 125 3.90 -10.77 -0.21
N PHE A 126 3.99 -9.76 -1.07
CA PHE A 126 4.20 -9.90 -2.50
C PHE A 126 5.65 -9.61 -2.84
N HIS A 127 6.19 -10.34 -3.81
CA HIS A 127 7.58 -10.22 -4.25
C HIS A 127 7.65 -9.97 -5.75
N THR A 128 8.71 -9.29 -6.16
CA THR A 128 9.10 -9.17 -7.57
C THR A 128 10.02 -10.33 -7.95
N THR A 129 10.11 -10.62 -9.24
CA THR A 129 10.96 -11.72 -9.76
C THR A 129 12.38 -11.25 -10.08
N ASP A 130 12.55 -10.01 -10.52
CA ASP A 130 13.83 -9.40 -10.85
C ASP A 130 13.76 -7.86 -10.76
N LEU A 131 14.82 -7.19 -11.21
CA LEU A 131 14.92 -5.73 -11.21
C LEU A 131 13.99 -5.05 -12.23
N GLY A 132 13.79 -5.66 -13.40
CA GLY A 132 12.92 -5.13 -14.45
C GLY A 132 11.44 -5.19 -14.04
N ASP A 133 11.02 -6.32 -13.47
CA ASP A 133 9.71 -6.50 -12.87
C ASP A 133 9.46 -5.50 -11.74
N LYS A 134 10.47 -5.28 -10.89
CA LYS A 134 10.40 -4.25 -9.85
C LYS A 134 10.22 -2.85 -10.43
N GLY A 135 10.99 -2.48 -11.46
CA GLY A 135 10.84 -1.20 -12.14
C GLY A 135 9.44 -0.99 -12.73
N LEU A 136 8.86 -2.02 -13.36
CA LEU A 136 7.49 -1.97 -13.87
C LEU A 136 6.48 -1.79 -12.74
N GLU A 137 6.64 -2.50 -11.62
CA GLU A 137 5.71 -2.40 -10.50
C GLU A 137 5.78 -1.05 -9.78
N LEU A 138 6.97 -0.43 -9.71
CA LEU A 138 7.11 0.96 -9.27
C LEU A 138 6.26 1.90 -10.15
N GLN A 139 6.30 1.77 -11.47
CA GLN A 139 5.48 2.59 -12.37
C GLN A 139 3.98 2.36 -12.15
N ASN A 140 3.55 1.09 -12.00
CA ASN A 140 2.17 0.75 -11.70
C ASN A 140 1.70 1.36 -10.38
N TYR A 141 2.53 1.28 -9.33
CA TYR A 141 2.25 1.87 -8.03
C TYR A 141 2.07 3.39 -8.12
N PHE A 142 2.96 4.08 -8.81
CA PHE A 142 2.88 5.53 -8.98
C PHE A 142 1.61 5.93 -9.73
N LYS A 143 1.26 5.20 -10.79
CA LYS A 143 0.00 5.40 -11.52
C LYS A 143 -1.23 5.17 -10.64
N PHE A 144 -1.20 4.12 -9.82
CA PHE A 144 -2.24 3.84 -8.83
C PHE A 144 -2.39 4.97 -7.82
N MET A 145 -1.29 5.45 -7.25
CA MET A 145 -1.29 6.54 -6.28
C MET A 145 -1.70 7.88 -6.88
N LEU A 146 -1.34 8.20 -8.13
CA LEU A 146 -1.86 9.37 -8.86
C LEU A 146 -3.38 9.32 -9.04
N GLY A 147 -3.96 8.13 -9.18
CA GLY A 147 -5.42 7.98 -9.21
C GLY A 147 -6.10 8.35 -7.88
N LEU A 148 -5.40 8.20 -6.75
CA LEU A 148 -5.87 8.56 -5.42
C LEU A 148 -5.52 10.02 -5.05
N TYR A 149 -4.38 10.51 -5.54
CA TYR A 149 -3.79 11.81 -5.24
C TYR A 149 -3.34 12.52 -6.54
N PRO A 150 -4.27 13.01 -7.39
CA PRO A 150 -3.93 13.54 -8.71
C PRO A 150 -3.05 14.80 -8.69
N ASP A 151 -3.14 15.58 -7.62
CA ASP A 151 -2.39 16.82 -7.45
C ASP A 151 -1.06 16.63 -6.72
N GLU A 152 -0.80 15.44 -6.18
CA GLU A 152 0.40 15.17 -5.38
C GLU A 152 1.63 15.01 -6.27
N LYS A 153 2.64 15.83 -6.04
CA LYS A 153 3.86 15.88 -6.85
C LYS A 153 4.75 14.68 -6.60
N GLU A 154 4.68 14.08 -5.40
CA GLU A 154 5.45 12.89 -5.00
C GLU A 154 5.21 11.65 -5.87
N PHE A 155 4.12 11.62 -6.66
CA PHE A 155 3.78 10.52 -7.56
C PHE A 155 3.83 10.91 -9.04
N LYS A 156 4.17 12.16 -9.37
CA LYS A 156 4.30 12.58 -10.76
C LYS A 156 5.66 12.12 -11.28
N PRO A 157 5.72 11.62 -12.54
CA PRO A 157 7.01 11.42 -13.20
C PRO A 157 7.79 12.74 -13.18
N LEU A 158 9.11 12.66 -13.01
CA LEU A 158 9.96 13.83 -13.22
C LEU A 158 9.76 14.28 -14.67
N GLU A 159 9.22 15.48 -14.85
CA GLU A 159 9.19 16.13 -16.16
C GLU A 159 10.64 16.36 -16.58
N VAL A 160 11.11 15.60 -17.56
CA VAL A 160 12.38 15.90 -18.21
C VAL A 160 12.16 17.22 -18.94
N ILE A 161 12.69 18.30 -18.38
CA ILE A 161 12.77 19.57 -19.10
C ILE A 161 13.78 19.33 -20.22
N GLU A 162 13.29 18.96 -21.40
CA GLU A 162 14.08 19.02 -22.63
C GLU A 162 14.45 20.49 -22.83
N LYS A 163 15.69 20.84 -22.46
CA LYS A 163 16.28 22.09 -22.92
C LYS A 163 16.42 21.96 -24.42
N THR A 164 15.51 22.59 -25.14
CA THR A 164 15.72 22.89 -26.56
C THR A 164 16.87 23.89 -26.61
N GLU A 165 18.05 23.42 -27.02
CA GLU A 165 19.18 24.29 -27.41
C GLU A 165 18.91 24.96 -28.75
#